data_AF-A0A804ULE9-F1
#
_entry.id   AF-A0A804ULE9-F1
#
_cell.length_a   1.000
_cell.length_b   1.000
_cell.length_c   1.000
_cell.angle_alpha   90.00
_cell.angle_beta   90.00
_cell.angle_gamma   90.00
#
_symmetry.space_group_name_H-M   'P 1'
#
loop_
_entity.id
_entity.type
_entity.pdbx_description
1 polymer ?
#
loop_
_entity_poly.entity_id
_entity_poly.type
_entity_poly.pdbx_seq_one_letter_code
_entity_poly.pdbx_strand_id
1 'polypeptide(L)'
;MDCRRKCIPAKCTDHDREVTPTWISDSYGFDNIDEWGRPFPDLQRFPSSRVDRGFSQIASKVHGMGLKFGIHLMKGISVQAVNADTPILDIKTGKPYLEDGRQWTARDIGLSHRTCAWMTHGFMSVNTNIGAGRAFLRSLYRQYADWGVDFVKVDCIFGTDYSPEEIITISELLQEIDRPIILSISPGTAVTPALAENISDHVNMYRITGDDWDNWKDVSSHFGVSSSFATAKKIGATGLRGRSWPDLDMLPFGWLTDPSVNQGPHRKCNLTLDEQKAQMALWSMTKSPLMYGGDLRNLDDSTLNIITNSGLLKINHYSRNNMEFHYVHSERTSNGEHSGHFRSPYPVRVTKNDGIFVSLTACSDDAAKGWYMFPQDGKPDHICRNYEILNDKNVSFCLGKTKRFLASDVLTMDTKEHQSKFHISVTNTDDTCLDASAGRRQTASEIRLPMFSACRWHAKQMWELNANGNLVSSYSRLCATVESRDEGGTSGGRAWIATGSEGEIYLAFFNLDSMSRKMTVQISDLGKVLGRNLLEKNPCSYTEVWSGKNFGPVKEEISAVVHSHGSMVFEIIC
;
A
#
# COMPACT_ATOMS: atom_id res chain seq x y z
N MET A 1 -51.98 -33.49 -7.16
CA MET A 1 -51.66 -34.59 -6.24
C MET A 1 -50.15 -34.62 -6.04
N ASP A 2 -49.78 -34.94 -4.82
CA ASP A 2 -48.52 -34.75 -4.08
C ASP A 2 -47.21 -35.11 -4.83
N CYS A 3 -46.23 -34.18 -4.86
CA CYS A 3 -44.81 -34.49 -5.02
C CYS A 3 -44.01 -33.62 -4.03
N ARG A 4 -43.91 -34.12 -2.79
CA ARG A 4 -43.14 -33.52 -1.69
C ARG A 4 -41.67 -33.42 -2.06
N ARG A 5 -41.19 -32.20 -2.33
CA ARG A 5 -39.76 -31.86 -2.17
C ARG A 5 -39.48 -31.77 -0.67
N LYS A 6 -38.62 -32.65 -0.16
CA LYS A 6 -38.04 -32.55 1.17
C LYS A 6 -37.22 -31.27 1.23
N CYS A 7 -37.78 -30.20 1.80
CA CYS A 7 -36.97 -29.16 2.40
C CYS A 7 -36.19 -29.79 3.55
N ILE A 8 -34.86 -29.72 3.52
CA ILE A 8 -34.04 -29.97 4.70
C ILE A 8 -34.15 -28.68 5.54
N PRO A 9 -34.72 -28.73 6.76
CA PRO A 9 -34.83 -27.54 7.59
C PRO A 9 -33.50 -27.39 8.35
N ALA A 10 -32.63 -26.49 7.88
CA ALA A 10 -31.66 -25.90 8.78
C ALA A 10 -32.43 -25.00 9.76
N LYS A 11 -32.48 -25.41 11.03
CA LYS A 11 -33.03 -24.60 12.12
C LYS A 11 -32.21 -23.32 12.23
N CYS A 12 -32.70 -22.22 11.66
CA CYS A 12 -32.28 -20.89 12.05
C CYS A 12 -33.19 -20.44 13.19
N THR A 13 -32.71 -20.55 14.43
CA THR A 13 -33.34 -19.87 15.57
C THR A 13 -32.98 -18.39 15.52
N ASP A 14 -34.00 -17.54 15.52
CA ASP A 14 -33.97 -16.07 15.33
C ASP A 14 -33.49 -15.28 16.57
N HIS A 15 -32.62 -15.85 17.40
CA HIS A 15 -32.01 -15.17 18.55
C HIS A 15 -30.49 -15.26 18.41
N ASP A 16 -29.83 -14.10 18.49
CA ASP A 16 -28.41 -13.83 18.27
C ASP A 16 -28.01 -13.35 16.85
N ARG A 17 -28.85 -12.53 16.21
CA ARG A 17 -28.38 -11.62 15.14
C ARG A 17 -27.68 -10.41 15.75
N GLU A 18 -26.51 -10.62 16.34
CA GLU A 18 -25.55 -9.52 16.45
C GLU A 18 -25.03 -9.21 15.05
N VAL A 19 -25.08 -7.94 14.66
CA VAL A 19 -24.55 -7.44 13.39
C VAL A 19 -23.06 -7.76 13.36
N THR A 20 -22.68 -8.82 12.64
CA THR A 20 -21.28 -9.22 12.54
C THR A 20 -20.49 -8.21 11.71
N PRO A 21 -19.28 -7.83 12.14
CA PRO A 21 -18.50 -6.73 11.55
C PRO A 21 -18.13 -6.98 10.09
N THR A 22 -18.28 -5.97 9.22
CA THR A 22 -17.91 -6.13 7.80
C THR A 22 -16.46 -5.83 7.47
N TRP A 23 -15.63 -5.37 8.42
CA TRP A 23 -14.30 -4.88 8.06
C TRP A 23 -13.13 -5.34 8.95
N ILE A 24 -13.32 -5.81 10.18
CA ILE A 24 -12.20 -6.21 11.07
C ILE A 24 -12.43 -7.49 11.90
N SER A 25 -13.64 -8.06 11.92
CA SER A 25 -13.78 -9.41 12.47
C SER A 25 -13.36 -10.43 11.44
N ASP A 26 -12.52 -11.36 11.87
CA ASP A 26 -12.43 -12.69 11.29
C ASP A 26 -13.82 -13.34 11.36
N SER A 27 -14.67 -13.02 10.38
CA SER A 27 -16.08 -13.42 10.35
C SER A 27 -16.17 -14.91 10.16
N TYR A 28 -16.96 -15.59 11.00
CA TYR A 28 -17.13 -17.04 11.03
C TYR A 28 -17.96 -17.59 9.85
N GLY A 29 -17.99 -16.89 8.71
CA GLY A 29 -18.75 -17.28 7.52
C GLY A 29 -20.26 -17.09 7.66
N PHE A 30 -20.70 -15.88 8.02
CA PHE A 30 -22.11 -15.47 8.02
C PHE A 30 -22.50 -14.67 6.76
N ASP A 31 -21.87 -15.00 5.64
CA ASP A 31 -22.14 -14.35 4.37
C ASP A 31 -23.51 -14.78 3.82
N ASN A 32 -24.28 -13.83 3.31
CA ASN A 32 -25.49 -14.18 2.59
C ASN A 32 -25.08 -14.76 1.23
N ILE A 33 -25.20 -16.07 1.03
CA ILE A 33 -24.87 -16.74 -0.24
C ILE A 33 -26.12 -17.28 -0.94
N ASP A 34 -26.14 -17.21 -2.27
CA ASP A 34 -27.17 -17.85 -3.08
C ASP A 34 -26.93 -19.37 -3.23
N GLU A 35 -27.83 -20.06 -3.93
CA GLU A 35 -27.74 -21.51 -4.15
C GLU A 35 -26.50 -21.95 -4.96
N TRP A 36 -25.79 -21.00 -5.57
CA TRP A 36 -24.57 -21.21 -6.37
C TRP A 36 -23.29 -20.83 -5.62
N GLY A 37 -23.41 -20.49 -4.33
CA GLY A 37 -22.28 -20.07 -3.51
C GLY A 37 -21.82 -18.63 -3.74
N ARG A 38 -22.60 -17.80 -4.45
CA ARG A 38 -22.25 -16.40 -4.71
C ARG A 38 -22.78 -15.49 -3.59
N PRO A 39 -21.98 -14.58 -3.03
CA PRO A 39 -22.44 -13.64 -2.02
C PRO A 39 -23.47 -12.64 -2.58
N PHE A 40 -24.45 -12.27 -1.75
CA PHE A 40 -25.43 -11.22 -2.03
C PHE A 40 -25.60 -10.26 -0.84
N PRO A 41 -26.18 -9.07 -1.03
CA PRO A 41 -26.23 -8.04 0.00
C PRO A 41 -27.06 -8.44 1.23
N ASP A 42 -26.61 -8.03 2.41
CA ASP A 42 -27.39 -8.19 3.64
C ASP A 42 -28.75 -7.45 3.55
N LEU A 43 -29.84 -8.20 3.70
CA LEU A 43 -31.20 -7.69 3.49
C LEU A 43 -31.70 -6.79 4.62
N GLN A 44 -31.02 -6.77 5.77
CA GLN A 44 -31.33 -5.84 6.87
C GLN A 44 -30.68 -4.48 6.60
N ARG A 45 -29.42 -4.48 6.19
CA ARG A 45 -28.66 -3.28 5.81
C ARG A 45 -29.12 -2.68 4.48
N PHE A 46 -29.50 -3.53 3.52
CA PHE A 46 -29.95 -3.14 2.18
C PHE A 46 -31.36 -3.69 1.90
N PRO A 47 -32.43 -3.09 2.46
CA PRO A 47 -33.80 -3.58 2.29
C PRO A 47 -34.27 -3.68 0.83
N SER A 48 -33.76 -2.83 -0.07
CA SER A 48 -34.04 -2.84 -1.50
C SER A 48 -33.59 -4.12 -2.19
N SER A 49 -32.60 -4.82 -1.64
CA SER A 49 -32.08 -6.07 -2.17
C SER A 49 -33.04 -7.24 -1.97
N ARG A 50 -34.17 -7.06 -1.26
CA ARG A 50 -35.22 -8.08 -1.15
C ARG A 50 -35.93 -8.35 -2.48
N VAL A 51 -35.81 -7.44 -3.45
CA VAL A 51 -36.45 -7.56 -4.77
C VAL A 51 -35.74 -8.58 -5.65
N ASP A 52 -34.41 -8.53 -5.70
CA ASP A 52 -33.57 -9.23 -6.68
C ASP A 52 -32.40 -9.99 -6.04
N ARG A 53 -32.28 -9.97 -4.71
CA ARG A 53 -31.09 -10.40 -3.96
C ARG A 53 -29.82 -9.75 -4.52
N GLY A 54 -29.88 -8.45 -4.80
CA GLY A 54 -28.81 -7.76 -5.49
C GLY A 54 -28.77 -6.26 -5.23
N PHE A 55 -27.96 -5.58 -6.05
CA PHE A 55 -27.79 -4.14 -5.97
C PHE A 55 -28.49 -3.37 -7.10
N SER A 56 -29.31 -4.02 -7.94
CA SER A 56 -29.90 -3.37 -9.14
C SER A 56 -30.70 -2.11 -8.80
N GLN A 57 -31.43 -2.12 -7.68
CA GLN A 57 -32.23 -0.98 -7.24
C GLN A 57 -31.36 0.21 -6.81
N ILE A 58 -30.25 -0.05 -6.11
CA ILE A 58 -29.31 0.99 -5.68
C ILE A 58 -28.55 1.52 -6.89
N ALA A 59 -28.00 0.64 -7.73
CA ALA A 59 -27.28 1.01 -8.94
C ALA A 59 -28.15 1.87 -9.86
N SER A 60 -29.40 1.45 -10.12
CA SER A 60 -30.35 2.22 -10.95
C SER A 60 -30.63 3.61 -10.37
N LYS A 61 -30.76 3.73 -9.04
CA LYS A 61 -30.95 5.03 -8.39
C LYS A 61 -29.72 5.92 -8.54
N VAL A 62 -28.51 5.37 -8.34
CA VAL A 62 -27.24 6.08 -8.49
C VAL A 62 -27.02 6.52 -9.95
N HIS A 63 -27.31 5.65 -10.92
CA HIS A 63 -27.27 5.98 -12.35
C HIS A 63 -28.29 7.05 -12.73
N GLY A 64 -29.49 7.02 -12.15
CA GLY A 64 -30.51 8.06 -12.32
C GLY A 64 -30.06 9.44 -11.83
N MET A 65 -29.04 9.52 -10.96
CA MET A 65 -28.40 10.76 -10.52
C MET A 65 -27.21 11.17 -11.41
N GLY A 66 -26.91 10.41 -12.48
CA GLY A 66 -25.74 10.64 -13.34
C GLY A 66 -24.41 10.16 -12.74
N LEU A 67 -24.46 9.37 -11.66
CA LEU A 67 -23.28 8.84 -10.97
C LEU A 67 -23.02 7.37 -11.37
N LYS A 68 -21.90 6.82 -10.91
CA LYS A 68 -21.52 5.41 -11.07
C LYS A 68 -21.59 4.67 -9.74
N PHE A 69 -21.86 3.37 -9.77
CA PHE A 69 -22.00 2.55 -8.57
C PHE A 69 -20.85 1.53 -8.46
N GLY A 70 -20.20 1.49 -7.29
CA GLY A 70 -19.09 0.58 -7.02
C GLY A 70 -19.30 -0.27 -5.78
N ILE A 71 -18.71 -1.46 -5.75
CA ILE A 71 -18.74 -2.36 -4.60
C ILE A 71 -17.33 -2.84 -4.23
N HIS A 72 -17.16 -3.14 -2.94
CA HIS A 72 -15.98 -3.83 -2.44
C HIS A 72 -16.23 -5.33 -2.39
N LEU A 73 -15.21 -6.11 -2.74
CA LEU A 73 -15.22 -7.56 -2.81
C LEU A 73 -14.00 -8.13 -2.08
N MET A 74 -14.16 -9.31 -1.50
CA MET A 74 -13.02 -10.13 -1.08
C MET A 74 -12.58 -11.01 -2.25
N LYS A 75 -11.29 -11.40 -2.30
CA LYS A 75 -10.83 -12.39 -3.28
C LYS A 75 -11.62 -13.70 -3.19
N GLY A 76 -11.69 -14.40 -4.32
CA GLY A 76 -12.12 -15.79 -4.43
C GLY A 76 -13.55 -16.07 -3.96
N ILE A 77 -13.67 -16.98 -2.99
CA ILE A 77 -14.92 -17.61 -2.56
C ILE A 77 -15.06 -17.59 -1.04
N SER A 78 -16.30 -17.50 -0.55
CA SER A 78 -16.57 -17.54 0.89
C SER A 78 -16.37 -18.95 1.45
N VAL A 79 -15.87 -19.02 2.68
CA VAL A 79 -15.76 -20.27 3.46
C VAL A 79 -17.12 -20.93 3.63
N GLN A 80 -18.20 -20.15 3.71
CA GLN A 80 -19.56 -20.68 3.82
C GLN A 80 -20.01 -21.43 2.56
N ALA A 81 -19.70 -20.92 1.36
CA ALA A 81 -20.02 -21.62 0.12
C ALA A 81 -19.27 -22.96 0.02
N VAL A 82 -18.00 -22.97 0.45
CA VAL A 82 -17.15 -24.18 0.53
C VAL A 82 -17.69 -25.20 1.53
N ASN A 83 -18.07 -24.74 2.74
CA ASN A 83 -18.62 -25.60 3.78
C ASN A 83 -19.98 -26.20 3.40
N ALA A 84 -20.84 -25.39 2.77
CA ALA A 84 -22.13 -25.81 2.26
C ALA A 84 -22.03 -26.67 0.98
N ASP A 85 -20.84 -26.79 0.40
CA ASP A 85 -20.56 -27.59 -0.80
C ASP A 85 -21.48 -27.21 -1.98
N THR A 86 -21.72 -25.91 -2.14
CA THR A 86 -22.65 -25.38 -3.15
C THR A 86 -22.22 -25.75 -4.58
N PRO A 87 -23.18 -26.04 -5.49
CA PRO A 87 -22.87 -26.24 -6.90
C PRO A 87 -22.37 -24.94 -7.55
N ILE A 88 -21.52 -25.05 -8.56
CA ILE A 88 -21.08 -23.89 -9.35
C ILE A 88 -22.07 -23.62 -10.48
N LEU A 89 -22.46 -22.35 -10.68
CA LEU A 89 -23.35 -21.97 -11.79
C LEU A 89 -22.62 -21.98 -13.14
N ASP A 90 -23.14 -22.73 -14.10
CA ASP A 90 -22.85 -22.48 -15.51
C ASP A 90 -23.82 -21.42 -16.06
N ILE A 91 -23.29 -20.22 -16.30
CA ILE A 91 -24.07 -19.09 -16.81
C ILE A 91 -24.69 -19.34 -18.20
N LYS A 92 -24.18 -20.30 -18.98
CA LYS A 92 -24.71 -20.59 -20.32
C LYS A 92 -25.95 -21.46 -20.26
N THR A 93 -26.01 -22.38 -19.30
CA THR A 93 -27.07 -23.38 -19.19
C THR A 93 -28.04 -23.11 -18.05
N GLY A 94 -27.67 -22.27 -17.07
CA GLY A 94 -28.43 -22.02 -15.85
C GLY A 94 -28.47 -23.22 -14.90
N LYS A 95 -27.53 -24.16 -15.06
CA LYS A 95 -27.45 -25.44 -14.34
C LYS A 95 -26.09 -25.58 -13.63
N PRO A 96 -25.92 -26.60 -12.77
CA PRO A 96 -24.61 -26.89 -12.21
C PRO A 96 -23.54 -27.12 -13.28
N TYR A 97 -22.35 -26.55 -13.08
CA TYR A 97 -21.21 -26.65 -13.99
C TYR A 97 -20.73 -28.10 -14.08
N LEU A 98 -20.64 -28.60 -15.32
CA LEU A 98 -20.19 -29.94 -15.65
C LEU A 98 -18.93 -29.86 -16.50
N GLU A 99 -17.87 -30.53 -16.06
CA GLU A 99 -16.60 -30.66 -16.78
C GLU A 99 -16.05 -32.06 -16.49
N ASP A 100 -15.55 -32.73 -17.53
CA ASP A 100 -15.07 -34.12 -17.48
C ASP A 100 -16.08 -35.13 -16.88
N GLY A 101 -17.37 -34.94 -17.18
CA GLY A 101 -18.45 -35.84 -16.73
C GLY A 101 -18.77 -35.73 -15.24
N ARG A 102 -18.19 -34.75 -14.53
CA ARG A 102 -18.42 -34.49 -13.11
C ARG A 102 -19.06 -33.12 -12.88
N GLN A 103 -19.94 -33.04 -11.89
CA GLN A 103 -20.40 -31.77 -11.33
C GLN A 103 -19.39 -31.25 -10.31
N TRP A 104 -18.99 -30.00 -10.48
CA TRP A 104 -18.05 -29.32 -9.59
C TRP A 104 -18.78 -28.50 -8.53
N THR A 105 -18.16 -28.39 -7.35
CA THR A 105 -18.71 -27.64 -6.22
C THR A 105 -17.70 -26.62 -5.68
N ALA A 106 -18.17 -25.75 -4.78
CA ALA A 106 -17.33 -24.79 -4.07
C ALA A 106 -16.15 -25.47 -3.33
N ARG A 107 -16.34 -26.68 -2.79
CA ARG A 107 -15.29 -27.44 -2.09
C ARG A 107 -14.16 -27.88 -3.02
N ASP A 108 -14.47 -28.13 -4.29
CA ASP A 108 -13.48 -28.56 -5.27
C ASP A 108 -12.57 -27.42 -5.73
N ILE A 109 -13.05 -26.18 -5.65
CA ILE A 109 -12.37 -25.01 -6.21
C ILE A 109 -11.74 -24.09 -5.14
N GLY A 110 -12.17 -24.19 -3.88
CA GLY A 110 -11.65 -23.36 -2.78
C GLY A 110 -10.24 -23.76 -2.32
N LEU A 111 -9.32 -22.80 -2.30
CA LEU A 111 -7.94 -23.02 -1.85
C LEU A 111 -7.80 -22.69 -0.36
N SER A 112 -8.08 -23.66 0.51
CA SER A 112 -8.05 -23.47 1.98
C SER A 112 -6.70 -23.05 2.57
N HIS A 113 -5.60 -23.25 1.84
CA HIS A 113 -4.26 -22.79 2.22
C HIS A 113 -3.96 -21.34 1.78
N ARG A 114 -4.86 -20.69 1.02
CA ARG A 114 -4.74 -19.30 0.53
C ARG A 114 -5.92 -18.45 0.98
N THR A 115 -6.16 -18.40 2.29
CA THR A 115 -7.15 -17.53 2.91
C THR A 115 -6.71 -16.06 2.88
N CYS A 116 -7.64 -15.13 3.09
CA CYS A 116 -7.24 -13.74 3.35
C CYS A 116 -6.48 -13.66 4.68
N ALA A 117 -5.30 -13.05 4.68
CA ALA A 117 -4.43 -12.97 5.87
C ALA A 117 -5.12 -12.34 7.09
N TRP A 118 -6.07 -11.43 6.88
CA TRP A 118 -6.77 -10.75 7.97
C TRP A 118 -8.19 -11.26 8.26
N MET A 119 -8.73 -12.12 7.40
CA MET A 119 -10.06 -12.73 7.52
C MET A 119 -9.98 -14.22 7.15
N THR A 120 -9.26 -14.99 7.97
CA THR A 120 -8.91 -16.38 7.67
C THR A 120 -10.10 -17.33 7.60
N HIS A 121 -11.21 -17.00 8.28
CA HIS A 121 -12.44 -17.79 8.29
C HIS A 121 -13.54 -17.25 7.37
N GLY A 122 -13.29 -16.14 6.67
CA GLY A 122 -14.28 -15.53 5.77
C GLY A 122 -14.11 -15.96 4.32
N PHE A 123 -12.95 -15.67 3.72
CA PHE A 123 -12.72 -15.86 2.28
C PHE A 123 -11.40 -16.54 1.97
N MET A 124 -11.38 -17.28 0.87
CA MET A 124 -10.18 -17.93 0.34
C MET A 124 -10.09 -17.78 -1.18
N SER A 125 -8.87 -17.92 -1.71
CA SER A 125 -8.62 -17.88 -3.15
C SER A 125 -9.34 -19.03 -3.87
N VAL A 126 -9.67 -18.83 -5.14
CA VAL A 126 -10.25 -19.86 -6.01
C VAL A 126 -9.15 -20.47 -6.88
N ASN A 127 -9.20 -21.77 -7.13
CA ASN A 127 -8.31 -22.42 -8.09
C ASN A 127 -8.67 -22.04 -9.53
N THR A 128 -7.99 -21.03 -10.07
CA THR A 128 -8.23 -20.52 -11.43
C THR A 128 -7.59 -21.35 -12.55
N ASN A 129 -6.84 -22.41 -12.20
CA ASN A 129 -6.21 -23.32 -13.17
C ASN A 129 -7.18 -24.37 -13.74
N ILE A 130 -8.39 -24.46 -13.20
CA ILE A 130 -9.43 -25.41 -13.63
C ILE A 130 -10.66 -24.65 -14.14
N GLY A 131 -11.41 -25.26 -15.07
CA GLY A 131 -12.56 -24.60 -15.70
C GLY A 131 -13.64 -24.25 -14.70
N ALA A 132 -13.88 -25.11 -13.70
CA ALA A 132 -14.85 -24.86 -12.63
C ALA A 132 -14.55 -23.60 -11.79
N GLY A 133 -13.28 -23.34 -11.46
CA GLY A 133 -12.90 -22.14 -10.71
C GLY A 133 -13.11 -20.87 -11.53
N ARG A 134 -12.74 -20.90 -12.82
CA ARG A 134 -13.04 -19.82 -13.76
C ARG A 134 -14.56 -19.63 -13.95
N ALA A 135 -15.34 -20.71 -13.99
CA ALA A 135 -16.79 -20.66 -14.12
C ALA A 135 -17.46 -19.99 -12.90
N PHE A 136 -17.00 -20.30 -11.68
CA PHE A 136 -17.48 -19.63 -10.48
C PHE A 136 -17.22 -18.12 -10.55
N LEU A 137 -15.97 -17.69 -10.77
CA LEU A 137 -15.65 -16.27 -10.89
C LEU A 137 -16.44 -15.61 -12.03
N ARG A 138 -16.58 -16.27 -13.19
CA ARG A 138 -17.39 -15.75 -14.30
C ARG A 138 -18.83 -15.51 -13.88
N SER A 139 -19.44 -16.45 -13.16
CA SER A 139 -20.81 -16.33 -12.66
C SER A 139 -20.98 -15.20 -11.64
N LEU A 140 -19.93 -14.91 -10.89
CA LEU A 140 -19.87 -13.85 -9.88
C LEU A 140 -19.76 -12.46 -10.52
N TYR A 141 -18.81 -12.26 -11.44
CA TYR A 141 -18.66 -10.96 -12.12
C TYR A 141 -19.81 -10.66 -13.09
N ARG A 142 -20.44 -11.69 -13.69
CA ARG A 142 -21.71 -11.52 -14.43
C ARG A 142 -22.83 -11.03 -13.53
N GLN A 143 -22.99 -11.60 -12.33
CA GLN A 143 -23.98 -11.14 -11.36
C GLN A 143 -23.79 -9.65 -11.02
N TYR A 144 -22.55 -9.20 -10.82
CA TYR A 144 -22.28 -7.78 -10.56
C TYR A 144 -22.61 -6.88 -11.76
N ALA A 145 -22.33 -7.36 -12.97
CA ALA A 145 -22.72 -6.65 -14.19
C ALA A 145 -24.25 -6.55 -14.32
N ASP A 146 -24.98 -7.63 -14.03
CA ASP A 146 -26.45 -7.68 -14.06
C ASP A 146 -27.08 -6.75 -13.01
N TRP A 147 -26.43 -6.56 -11.85
CA TRP A 147 -26.83 -5.55 -10.87
C TRP A 147 -26.49 -4.12 -11.28
N GLY A 148 -25.79 -3.90 -12.39
CA GLY A 148 -25.40 -2.56 -12.83
C GLY A 148 -24.18 -1.99 -12.09
N VAL A 149 -23.27 -2.81 -11.56
CA VAL A 149 -22.01 -2.32 -10.98
C VAL A 149 -21.09 -1.76 -12.07
N ASP A 150 -20.42 -0.62 -11.81
CA ASP A 150 -19.45 0.04 -12.69
C ASP A 150 -18.00 -0.08 -12.18
N PHE A 151 -17.81 -0.42 -10.91
CA PHE A 151 -16.53 -0.41 -10.24
C PHE A 151 -16.46 -1.52 -9.18
N VAL A 152 -15.37 -2.28 -9.17
CA VAL A 152 -15.11 -3.29 -8.16
C VAL A 152 -13.73 -3.06 -7.51
N LYS A 153 -13.68 -3.05 -6.18
CA LYS A 153 -12.43 -3.07 -5.40
C LYS A 153 -12.27 -4.45 -4.77
N VAL A 154 -11.31 -5.24 -5.26
CA VAL A 154 -11.05 -6.61 -4.80
C VAL A 154 -9.92 -6.59 -3.78
N ASP A 155 -10.22 -7.02 -2.56
CA ASP A 155 -9.30 -7.00 -1.43
C ASP A 155 -8.71 -8.39 -1.09
N CYS A 156 -7.66 -8.39 -0.28
CA CYS A 156 -6.80 -9.52 0.01
C CYS A 156 -6.26 -10.23 -1.23
N ILE A 157 -6.03 -9.52 -2.33
CA ILE A 157 -5.52 -10.12 -3.58
C ILE A 157 -4.16 -9.57 -4.00
N PHE A 158 -3.75 -8.43 -3.43
CA PHE A 158 -2.51 -7.74 -3.75
C PHE A 158 -1.63 -7.53 -2.51
N GLY A 159 -0.42 -7.01 -2.69
CA GLY A 159 0.55 -6.83 -1.62
C GLY A 159 0.99 -8.15 -0.99
N THR A 160 0.80 -8.33 0.31
CA THR A 160 1.17 -9.56 1.02
C THR A 160 0.33 -10.77 0.64
N ASP A 161 -0.85 -10.56 0.08
CA ASP A 161 -1.78 -11.61 -0.33
C ASP A 161 -1.72 -11.87 -1.85
N TYR A 162 -0.62 -11.49 -2.49
CA TYR A 162 -0.46 -11.43 -3.94
C TYR A 162 -0.88 -12.72 -4.66
N SER A 163 -1.88 -12.59 -5.54
CA SER A 163 -2.41 -13.68 -6.37
C SER A 163 -2.51 -13.25 -7.84
N PRO A 164 -1.39 -13.22 -8.59
CA PRO A 164 -1.40 -12.73 -9.96
C PRO A 164 -2.32 -13.53 -10.89
N GLU A 165 -2.38 -14.86 -10.73
CA GLU A 165 -3.23 -15.72 -11.58
C GLU A 165 -4.72 -15.39 -11.40
N GLU A 166 -5.13 -15.06 -10.17
CA GLU A 166 -6.51 -14.68 -9.88
C GLU A 166 -6.81 -13.27 -10.37
N ILE A 167 -5.90 -12.31 -10.20
CA ILE A 167 -6.02 -10.95 -10.76
C ILE A 167 -6.20 -10.99 -12.28
N ILE A 168 -5.34 -11.75 -12.97
CA ILE A 168 -5.38 -11.90 -14.42
C ILE A 168 -6.69 -12.57 -14.86
N THR A 169 -7.12 -13.62 -14.15
CA THR A 169 -8.39 -14.29 -14.45
C THR A 169 -9.58 -13.36 -14.28
N ILE A 170 -9.63 -12.55 -13.22
CA ILE A 170 -10.69 -11.55 -13.02
C ILE A 170 -10.67 -10.53 -14.18
N SER A 171 -9.49 -10.05 -14.56
CA SER A 171 -9.29 -9.12 -15.67
C SER A 171 -9.83 -9.67 -16.99
N GLU A 172 -9.49 -10.91 -17.33
CA GLU A 172 -9.99 -11.60 -18.54
C GLU A 172 -11.52 -11.73 -18.52
N LEU A 173 -12.10 -12.13 -17.39
CA LEU A 173 -13.55 -12.30 -17.25
C LEU A 173 -14.30 -10.97 -17.37
N LEU A 174 -13.75 -9.87 -16.85
CA LEU A 174 -14.30 -8.54 -17.04
C LEU A 174 -14.24 -8.09 -18.52
N GLN A 175 -13.25 -8.58 -19.28
CA GLN A 175 -13.18 -8.31 -20.73
C GLN A 175 -14.26 -9.07 -21.52
N GLU A 176 -14.76 -10.20 -21.02
CA GLU A 176 -15.88 -10.95 -21.60
C GLU A 176 -17.26 -10.28 -21.35
N ILE A 177 -17.31 -9.22 -20.53
CA ILE A 177 -18.53 -8.51 -20.17
C ILE A 177 -18.63 -7.20 -20.96
N ASP A 178 -19.77 -6.98 -21.62
CA ASP A 178 -20.02 -5.79 -22.44
C ASP A 178 -20.09 -4.51 -21.60
N ARG A 179 -20.63 -4.61 -20.38
CA ARG A 179 -20.63 -3.51 -19.40
C ARG A 179 -19.20 -3.24 -18.91
N PRO A 180 -18.63 -2.04 -19.10
CA PRO A 180 -17.30 -1.73 -18.56
C PRO A 180 -17.36 -1.64 -17.04
N ILE A 181 -16.58 -2.50 -16.37
CA ILE A 181 -16.38 -2.47 -14.91
C ILE A 181 -14.92 -2.13 -14.64
N ILE A 182 -14.68 -1.07 -13.87
CA ILE A 182 -13.35 -0.68 -13.43
C ILE A 182 -12.84 -1.64 -12.35
N LEU A 183 -11.63 -2.15 -12.52
CA LEU A 183 -10.98 -3.07 -11.58
C LEU A 183 -9.94 -2.36 -10.71
N SER A 184 -10.23 -2.28 -9.42
CA SER A 184 -9.30 -1.85 -8.37
C SER A 184 -8.87 -3.05 -7.53
N ILE A 185 -7.59 -3.15 -7.17
CA ILE A 185 -7.08 -4.22 -6.30
C ILE A 185 -6.39 -3.69 -5.04
N SER A 186 -6.55 -4.42 -3.92
CA SER A 186 -6.00 -4.07 -2.61
C SER A 186 -5.71 -5.33 -1.75
N PRO A 187 -5.01 -5.19 -0.60
CA PRO A 187 -4.28 -4.02 -0.11
C PRO A 187 -2.93 -3.83 -0.82
N GLY A 188 -2.22 -2.74 -0.51
CA GLY A 188 -0.91 -2.41 -1.05
C GLY A 188 0.25 -2.63 -0.08
N THR A 189 0.05 -3.43 0.96
CA THR A 189 1.07 -3.69 1.98
C THR A 189 2.32 -4.32 1.36
N ALA A 190 3.49 -3.71 1.60
CA ALA A 190 4.79 -4.15 1.09
C ALA A 190 4.89 -4.23 -0.45
N VAL A 191 4.08 -3.45 -1.18
CA VAL A 191 4.13 -3.39 -2.64
C VAL A 191 5.41 -2.69 -3.12
N THR A 192 5.98 -3.19 -4.21
CA THR A 192 7.11 -2.59 -4.92
C THR A 192 6.77 -2.40 -6.39
N PRO A 193 7.51 -1.54 -7.13
CA PRO A 193 7.30 -1.40 -8.58
C PRO A 193 7.40 -2.72 -9.35
N ALA A 194 8.25 -3.65 -8.91
CA ALA A 194 8.40 -4.97 -9.54
C ALA A 194 7.15 -5.85 -9.40
N LEU A 195 6.43 -5.77 -8.28
CA LEU A 195 5.14 -6.46 -8.13
C LEU A 195 4.10 -5.88 -9.09
N ALA A 196 4.07 -4.55 -9.23
CA ALA A 196 3.12 -3.87 -10.10
C ALA A 196 3.37 -4.13 -11.59
N GLU A 197 4.62 -4.39 -12.00
CA GLU A 197 4.96 -4.75 -13.40
C GLU A 197 4.13 -5.93 -13.92
N ASN A 198 3.89 -6.92 -13.05
CA ASN A 198 3.21 -8.15 -13.41
C ASN A 198 1.68 -8.00 -13.54
N ILE A 199 1.09 -6.92 -13.03
CA ILE A 199 -0.38 -6.76 -12.97
C ILE A 199 -0.89 -5.45 -13.55
N SER A 200 -0.04 -4.46 -13.85
CA SER A 200 -0.51 -3.13 -14.26
C SER A 200 -1.40 -3.19 -15.49
N ASP A 201 -1.06 -4.04 -16.46
CA ASP A 201 -1.79 -4.19 -17.71
C ASP A 201 -3.18 -4.87 -17.52
N HIS A 202 -3.42 -5.46 -16.36
CA HIS A 202 -4.62 -6.23 -16.04
C HIS A 202 -5.62 -5.48 -15.16
N VAL A 203 -5.26 -4.32 -14.60
CA VAL A 203 -6.13 -3.58 -13.68
C VAL A 203 -6.23 -2.10 -14.08
N ASN A 204 -7.18 -1.38 -13.48
CA ASN A 204 -7.32 0.07 -13.67
C ASN A 204 -6.65 0.86 -12.55
N MET A 205 -6.57 0.27 -11.36
CA MET A 205 -5.83 0.84 -10.23
C MET A 205 -5.44 -0.26 -9.25
N TYR A 206 -4.33 -0.03 -8.53
CA TYR A 206 -3.81 -0.97 -7.54
C TYR A 206 -3.20 -0.22 -6.38
N ARG A 207 -3.56 -0.60 -5.15
CA ARG A 207 -3.06 0.08 -3.95
C ARG A 207 -1.56 -0.16 -3.79
N ILE A 208 -0.80 0.89 -3.49
CA ILE A 208 0.67 0.80 -3.33
C ILE A 208 1.15 0.93 -1.88
N THR A 209 0.24 1.13 -0.93
CA THR A 209 0.51 1.20 0.52
C THR A 209 -0.48 0.35 1.31
N GLY A 210 -0.25 0.24 2.63
CA GLY A 210 -1.30 -0.21 3.55
C GLY A 210 -2.47 0.78 3.61
N ASP A 211 -3.45 0.47 4.46
CA ASP A 211 -4.59 1.37 4.72
C ASP A 211 -4.11 2.75 5.21
N ASP A 212 -4.57 3.80 4.53
CA ASP A 212 -4.30 5.18 4.92
C ASP A 212 -5.36 5.68 5.91
N TRP A 213 -4.88 6.32 6.98
CA TRP A 213 -5.72 6.93 8.01
C TRP A 213 -5.23 8.32 8.36
N ASP A 214 -6.04 9.03 9.12
CA ASP A 214 -5.89 10.45 9.41
C ASP A 214 -4.81 10.74 10.47
N ASN A 215 -3.61 10.22 10.29
CA ASN A 215 -2.43 10.57 11.06
C ASN A 215 -1.25 10.86 10.12
N TRP A 216 -0.40 11.81 10.52
CA TRP A 216 0.70 12.27 9.67
C TRP A 216 1.70 11.18 9.29
N LYS A 217 1.87 10.16 10.13
CA LYS A 217 2.81 9.08 9.86
C LYS A 217 2.36 8.26 8.65
N ASP A 218 1.07 8.00 8.53
CA ASP A 218 0.51 7.29 7.38
C ASP A 218 0.66 8.15 6.13
N VAL A 219 0.24 9.43 6.17
CA VAL A 219 0.37 10.39 5.05
C VAL A 219 1.83 10.53 4.57
N SER A 220 2.78 10.73 5.51
CA SER A 220 4.20 10.93 5.18
C SER A 220 4.86 9.69 4.57
N SER A 221 4.34 8.48 4.85
CA SER A 221 4.87 7.23 4.28
C SER A 221 4.69 7.13 2.76
N HIS A 222 3.67 7.80 2.20
CA HIS A 222 3.35 7.79 0.77
C HIS A 222 4.40 8.49 -0.10
N PHE A 223 5.14 9.46 0.43
CA PHE A 223 6.12 10.23 -0.36
C PHE A 223 7.23 9.35 -0.93
N GLY A 224 7.76 8.41 -0.15
CA GLY A 224 8.81 7.51 -0.62
C GLY A 224 8.31 6.48 -1.64
N VAL A 225 7.11 5.93 -1.39
CA VAL A 225 6.51 4.91 -2.25
C VAL A 225 6.11 5.53 -3.59
N SER A 226 5.42 6.67 -3.57
CA SER A 226 5.01 7.38 -4.78
C SER A 226 6.19 7.78 -5.67
N SER A 227 7.29 8.27 -5.08
CA SER A 227 8.53 8.57 -5.81
C SER A 227 9.12 7.34 -6.52
N SER A 228 9.12 6.19 -5.84
CA SER A 228 9.58 4.92 -6.42
C SER A 228 8.73 4.49 -7.62
N PHE A 229 7.40 4.66 -7.52
CA PHE A 229 6.46 4.33 -8.59
C PHE A 229 6.53 5.32 -9.77
N ALA A 230 6.76 6.61 -9.51
CA ALA A 230 7.03 7.59 -10.56
C ALA A 230 8.32 7.27 -11.32
N THR A 231 9.40 6.96 -10.60
CA THR A 231 10.70 6.56 -11.17
C THR A 231 10.57 5.32 -12.06
N ALA A 232 9.77 4.34 -11.64
CA ALA A 232 9.45 3.15 -12.42
C ALA A 232 8.44 3.39 -13.56
N LYS A 233 8.05 4.65 -13.83
CA LYS A 233 7.09 5.05 -14.87
C LYS A 233 5.74 4.33 -14.77
N LYS A 234 5.29 4.09 -13.54
CA LYS A 234 4.04 3.39 -13.26
C LYS A 234 2.81 4.29 -13.12
N ILE A 235 3.00 5.61 -13.01
CA ILE A 235 1.89 6.56 -12.97
C ILE A 235 1.15 6.55 -14.31
N GLY A 236 -0.09 6.07 -14.26
CA GLY A 236 -0.94 5.94 -15.43
C GLY A 236 -0.28 5.05 -16.46
N ALA A 237 0.25 3.86 -16.13
CA ALA A 237 0.80 2.91 -17.10
C ALA A 237 -0.30 2.29 -17.99
N THR A 238 0.04 1.38 -18.90
CA THR A 238 -0.97 0.56 -19.60
C THR A 238 -1.79 -0.24 -18.58
N GLY A 239 -3.10 -0.38 -18.82
CA GLY A 239 -4.01 -1.06 -17.91
C GLY A 239 -5.23 -1.63 -18.59
N LEU A 240 -6.12 -2.23 -17.80
CA LEU A 240 -7.33 -2.89 -18.29
C LEU A 240 -8.20 -1.93 -19.11
N ARG A 241 -8.32 -2.19 -20.42
CA ARG A 241 -9.09 -1.36 -21.36
C ARG A 241 -8.70 0.14 -21.32
N GLY A 242 -7.44 0.46 -20.96
CA GLY A 242 -7.00 1.84 -20.84
C GLY A 242 -5.68 2.02 -20.09
N ARG A 243 -5.72 2.77 -18.99
CA ARG A 243 -4.56 3.07 -18.14
C ARG A 243 -4.74 2.49 -16.74
N SER A 244 -3.62 2.24 -16.07
CA SER A 244 -3.57 1.78 -14.68
C SER A 244 -2.89 2.81 -13.78
N TRP A 245 -3.49 3.05 -12.61
CA TRP A 245 -3.04 4.10 -11.67
C TRP A 245 -2.59 3.50 -10.33
N PRO A 246 -1.39 3.85 -9.83
CA PRO A 246 -1.02 3.59 -8.45
C PRO A 246 -2.00 4.29 -7.50
N ASP A 247 -2.61 3.54 -6.59
CA ASP A 247 -3.59 4.03 -5.63
C ASP A 247 -2.95 4.24 -4.25
N LEU A 248 -2.95 5.49 -3.79
CA LEU A 248 -2.49 5.90 -2.47
C LEU A 248 -3.57 5.75 -1.39
N ASP A 249 -4.69 5.11 -1.72
CA ASP A 249 -5.85 4.88 -0.86
C ASP A 249 -6.74 6.12 -0.66
N MET A 250 -7.83 5.92 0.06
CA MET A 250 -8.89 6.91 0.29
C MET A 250 -8.40 8.09 1.13
N LEU A 251 -9.00 9.27 0.91
CA LEU A 251 -8.77 10.48 1.69
C LEU A 251 -9.58 10.45 2.99
N PRO A 252 -8.94 10.33 4.17
CA PRO A 252 -9.63 10.22 5.45
C PRO A 252 -9.96 11.63 5.97
N PHE A 253 -10.83 12.35 5.26
CA PHE A 253 -11.21 13.73 5.56
C PHE A 253 -12.62 13.84 6.15
N GLY A 254 -12.93 14.97 6.79
CA GLY A 254 -14.26 15.28 7.31
C GLY A 254 -14.70 14.40 8.47
N TRP A 255 -15.93 13.87 8.39
CA TRP A 255 -16.57 13.11 9.47
C TRP A 255 -16.36 11.60 9.30
N LEU A 256 -15.64 11.00 10.24
CA LEU A 256 -15.08 9.65 10.17
C LEU A 256 -15.50 8.80 11.38
N THR A 257 -15.16 7.52 11.31
CA THR A 257 -15.22 6.57 12.44
C THR A 257 -13.84 5.93 12.56
N ASP A 258 -13.38 5.69 13.79
CA ASP A 258 -12.07 5.06 13.99
C ASP A 258 -11.97 3.70 13.30
N PRO A 259 -10.77 3.33 12.79
CA PRO A 259 -10.53 1.98 12.33
C PRO A 259 -10.89 0.99 13.44
N SER A 260 -11.52 -0.13 13.06
CA SER A 260 -12.05 -1.22 13.91
C SER A 260 -13.39 -0.98 14.60
N VAL A 261 -14.01 0.19 14.38
CA VAL A 261 -15.28 0.54 15.02
C VAL A 261 -16.41 0.53 13.98
N ASN A 262 -17.49 -0.22 14.26
CA ASN A 262 -18.57 -0.45 13.29
C ASN A 262 -19.65 0.65 13.28
N GLN A 263 -19.96 1.22 14.44
CA GLN A 263 -21.04 2.19 14.62
C GLN A 263 -20.63 3.24 15.64
N GLY A 264 -19.83 4.22 15.22
CA GLY A 264 -19.39 5.31 16.08
C GLY A 264 -18.62 4.86 17.36
N PRO A 265 -18.08 5.79 18.16
CA PRO A 265 -18.27 7.22 18.07
C PRO A 265 -17.71 7.78 16.75
N HIS A 266 -18.48 8.66 16.13
CA HIS A 266 -17.99 9.38 14.97
C HIS A 266 -17.19 10.59 15.44
N ARG A 267 -16.19 10.97 14.66
CA ARG A 267 -15.26 12.06 14.97
C ARG A 267 -14.85 12.80 13.72
N LYS A 268 -14.26 13.99 13.92
CA LYS A 268 -13.59 14.69 12.82
C LYS A 268 -12.26 14.00 12.48
N CYS A 269 -11.79 14.27 11.28
CA CYS A 269 -10.41 14.03 10.86
C CYS A 269 -9.42 14.65 11.86
N ASN A 270 -8.40 13.88 12.22
CA ASN A 270 -7.32 14.25 13.13
C ASN A 270 -6.17 14.97 12.39
N LEU A 271 -6.15 14.95 11.05
CA LEU A 271 -5.19 15.74 10.28
C LEU A 271 -5.51 17.22 10.39
N THR A 272 -4.49 18.02 10.61
CA THR A 272 -4.55 19.48 10.51
C THR A 272 -4.88 19.90 9.08
N LEU A 273 -5.31 21.15 8.90
CA LEU A 273 -5.64 21.67 7.57
C LEU A 273 -4.43 21.64 6.62
N ASP A 274 -3.22 21.92 7.13
CA ASP A 274 -1.98 21.87 6.35
C ASP A 274 -1.63 20.44 5.91
N GLU A 275 -1.84 19.46 6.79
CA GLU A 275 -1.65 18.04 6.47
C GLU A 275 -2.67 17.54 5.42
N GLN A 276 -3.94 17.94 5.54
CA GLN A 276 -4.96 17.62 4.53
C GLN A 276 -4.64 18.23 3.16
N LYS A 277 -4.14 19.48 3.15
CA LYS A 277 -3.65 20.13 1.92
C LYS A 277 -2.45 19.39 1.34
N ALA A 278 -1.48 19.02 2.17
CA ALA A 278 -0.31 18.25 1.74
C ALA A 278 -0.69 16.88 1.15
N GLN A 279 -1.63 16.18 1.79
CA GLN A 279 -2.15 14.90 1.28
C GLN A 279 -2.84 15.08 -0.08
N MET A 280 -3.79 16.02 -0.19
CA MET A 280 -4.49 16.27 -1.46
C MET A 280 -3.54 16.71 -2.58
N ALA A 281 -2.53 17.53 -2.27
CA ALA A 281 -1.51 17.94 -3.22
C ALA A 281 -0.65 16.75 -3.69
N LEU A 282 -0.22 15.87 -2.79
CA LEU A 282 0.54 14.67 -3.17
C LEU A 282 -0.31 13.71 -4.03
N TRP A 283 -1.57 13.44 -3.64
CA TRP A 283 -2.47 12.58 -4.42
C TRP A 283 -2.71 13.13 -5.82
N SER A 284 -2.83 14.46 -5.92
CA SER A 284 -3.00 15.13 -7.21
C SER A 284 -1.72 15.05 -8.06
N MET A 285 -0.57 15.37 -7.48
CA MET A 285 0.73 15.32 -8.16
C MET A 285 1.14 13.91 -8.56
N THR A 286 0.67 12.87 -7.87
CA THR A 286 0.95 11.46 -8.20
C THR A 286 -0.10 10.85 -9.11
N LYS A 287 -1.17 11.60 -9.41
CA LYS A 287 -2.36 11.14 -10.15
C LYS A 287 -3.01 9.89 -9.52
N SER A 288 -2.97 9.80 -8.19
CA SER A 288 -3.72 8.78 -7.45
C SER A 288 -5.22 8.96 -7.68
N PRO A 289 -6.02 7.87 -7.71
CA PRO A 289 -7.46 7.97 -7.57
C PRO A 289 -7.83 8.81 -6.32
N LEU A 290 -8.83 9.67 -6.46
CA LEU A 290 -9.34 10.51 -5.37
C LEU A 290 -10.65 9.92 -4.85
N MET A 291 -10.58 9.14 -3.76
CA MET A 291 -11.76 8.55 -3.12
C MET A 291 -11.97 9.18 -1.73
N TYR A 292 -13.08 9.89 -1.53
CA TYR A 292 -13.39 10.52 -0.25
C TYR A 292 -13.94 9.50 0.75
N GLY A 293 -13.32 9.38 1.93
CA GLY A 293 -13.68 8.39 2.95
C GLY A 293 -14.68 8.87 4.02
N GLY A 294 -14.95 10.18 4.10
CA GLY A 294 -15.84 10.77 5.09
C GLY A 294 -17.33 10.73 4.74
N ASP A 295 -18.18 11.06 5.72
CA ASP A 295 -19.60 11.30 5.48
C ASP A 295 -19.85 12.68 4.84
N LEU A 296 -20.13 12.67 3.53
CA LEU A 296 -20.41 13.89 2.75
C LEU A 296 -21.58 14.74 3.29
N ARG A 297 -22.49 14.18 4.09
CA ARG A 297 -23.62 14.94 4.69
C ARG A 297 -23.16 15.87 5.82
N ASN A 298 -21.97 15.62 6.37
CA ASN A 298 -21.36 16.35 7.48
C ASN A 298 -20.08 17.07 7.03
N LEU A 299 -19.97 17.41 5.75
CA LEU A 299 -18.82 18.08 5.15
C LEU A 299 -18.77 19.56 5.55
N ASP A 300 -17.61 20.03 6.02
CA ASP A 300 -17.36 21.45 6.28
C ASP A 300 -16.75 22.17 5.06
N ASP A 301 -16.86 23.50 5.03
CA ASP A 301 -16.40 24.33 3.92
C ASP A 301 -14.89 24.22 3.66
N SER A 302 -14.08 24.01 4.70
CA SER A 302 -12.63 23.90 4.51
C SER A 302 -12.27 22.61 3.79
N THR A 303 -12.87 21.49 4.20
CA THR A 303 -12.72 20.20 3.53
C THR A 303 -13.29 20.24 2.11
N LEU A 304 -14.46 20.85 1.91
CA LEU A 304 -15.08 21.01 0.58
C LEU A 304 -14.15 21.79 -0.36
N ASN A 305 -13.57 22.89 0.09
CA ASN A 305 -12.65 23.71 -0.70
C ASN A 305 -11.36 22.96 -1.09
N ILE A 306 -10.88 22.03 -0.24
CA ILE A 306 -9.73 21.18 -0.58
C ILE A 306 -10.09 20.20 -1.69
N ILE A 307 -11.17 19.42 -1.52
CA ILE A 307 -11.52 18.34 -2.46
C ILE A 307 -12.10 18.87 -3.79
N THR A 308 -12.52 20.14 -3.83
CA THR A 308 -13.01 20.81 -5.05
C THR A 308 -12.04 21.82 -5.63
N ASN A 309 -10.80 21.91 -5.13
CA ASN A 309 -9.80 22.83 -5.68
C ASN A 309 -9.52 22.50 -7.16
N SER A 310 -9.90 23.42 -8.05
CA SER A 310 -9.83 23.20 -9.50
C SER A 310 -8.41 23.02 -10.02
N GLY A 311 -7.42 23.69 -9.42
CA GLY A 311 -6.01 23.53 -9.80
C GLY A 311 -5.49 22.13 -9.48
N LEU A 312 -5.81 21.59 -8.30
CA LEU A 312 -5.43 20.23 -7.94
C LEU A 312 -6.15 19.17 -8.78
N LEU A 313 -7.44 19.36 -9.04
CA LEU A 313 -8.18 18.48 -9.94
C LEU A 313 -7.65 18.54 -11.38
N LYS A 314 -7.23 19.73 -11.85
CA LYS A 314 -6.57 19.90 -13.15
C LYS A 314 -5.24 19.14 -13.20
N ILE A 315 -4.43 19.24 -12.15
CA ILE A 315 -3.18 18.46 -12.01
C ILE A 315 -3.51 16.95 -12.05
N ASN A 316 -4.39 16.47 -11.17
CA ASN A 316 -4.72 15.06 -11.06
C ASN A 316 -5.22 14.49 -12.41
N HIS A 317 -6.06 15.22 -13.14
CA HIS A 317 -6.67 14.74 -14.38
C HIS A 317 -5.77 14.94 -15.61
N TYR A 318 -5.28 16.15 -15.87
CA TYR A 318 -4.67 16.52 -17.16
C TYR A 318 -3.14 16.52 -17.18
N SER A 319 -2.47 16.52 -16.02
CA SER A 319 -1.00 16.56 -16.02
C SER A 319 -0.36 15.25 -16.49
N ARG A 320 0.91 15.34 -16.90
CA ARG A 320 1.80 14.24 -17.32
C ARG A 320 3.21 14.45 -16.78
N ASN A 321 4.07 13.44 -16.92
CA ASN A 321 5.47 13.46 -16.46
C ASN A 321 5.62 13.80 -14.97
N ASN A 322 4.66 13.35 -14.17
CA ASN A 322 4.62 13.54 -12.74
C ASN A 322 5.76 12.78 -12.06
N MET A 323 6.62 13.49 -11.34
CA MET A 323 7.75 12.88 -10.63
C MET A 323 8.24 13.74 -9.47
N GLU A 324 8.99 13.10 -8.55
CA GLU A 324 9.73 13.82 -7.52
C GLU A 324 10.82 14.70 -8.18
N PHE A 325 10.94 15.93 -7.70
CA PHE A 325 11.86 16.93 -8.21
C PHE A 325 12.98 17.15 -7.19
N HIS A 326 14.19 16.71 -7.54
CA HIS A 326 15.32 16.69 -6.62
C HIS A 326 16.13 18.00 -6.58
N TYR A 327 15.92 18.94 -7.52
CA TYR A 327 16.63 20.22 -7.56
C TYR A 327 15.93 21.28 -6.69
N VAL A 328 15.77 20.98 -5.40
CA VAL A 328 15.14 21.89 -4.43
C VAL A 328 16.12 22.19 -3.30
N HIS A 329 16.31 23.47 -3.01
CA HIS A 329 17.02 23.92 -1.83
C HIS A 329 16.04 24.11 -0.69
N SER A 330 16.38 23.66 0.52
CA SER A 330 15.50 23.84 1.66
C SER A 330 16.23 24.13 2.97
N GLU A 331 15.74 25.14 3.69
CA GLU A 331 16.34 25.64 4.93
C GLU A 331 15.26 25.82 6.00
N ARG A 332 15.53 25.38 7.23
CA ARG A 332 14.63 25.62 8.36
C ARG A 332 14.59 27.11 8.68
N THR A 333 13.41 27.67 8.86
CA THR A 333 13.30 29.08 9.27
C THR A 333 13.61 29.19 10.75
N SER A 334 14.75 29.80 11.11
CA SER A 334 15.07 30.17 12.48
C SER A 334 14.27 31.40 12.91
N ASN A 335 13.48 31.32 14.00
CA ASN A 335 13.11 32.37 14.97
C ASN A 335 12.04 31.83 15.96
N GLY A 336 12.07 32.01 17.29
CA GLY A 336 12.85 32.90 18.15
C GLY A 336 12.97 32.42 19.62
N GLU A 337 13.61 33.28 20.41
CA GLU A 337 14.09 33.14 21.80
C GLU A 337 13.18 32.40 22.79
N HIS A 338 13.73 31.40 23.49
CA HIS A 338 13.57 31.27 24.94
C HIS A 338 14.90 30.81 25.55
N SER A 339 15.58 31.78 26.17
CA SER A 339 16.65 31.56 27.13
C SER A 339 16.13 30.73 28.31
N GLY A 340 16.61 29.50 28.42
CA GLY A 340 16.38 28.65 29.58
C GLY A 340 17.59 27.77 29.81
N HIS A 341 18.58 28.31 30.52
CA HIS A 341 19.73 27.54 30.99
C HIS A 341 19.27 26.36 31.85
N PHE A 342 19.36 25.14 31.32
CA PHE A 342 19.57 23.94 32.13
C PHE A 342 20.81 23.21 31.61
N ARG A 343 21.95 23.55 32.20
CA ARG A 343 23.16 22.71 32.13
C ARG A 343 22.93 21.50 33.03
N SER A 344 22.78 20.32 32.43
CA SER A 344 23.03 19.06 33.13
C SER A 344 24.46 18.58 32.79
N PRO A 345 25.31 18.27 33.77
CA PRO A 345 26.75 18.10 33.58
C PRO A 345 27.17 16.63 33.44
N TYR A 346 26.98 15.99 32.27
CA TYR A 346 27.73 14.78 31.91
C TYR A 346 27.85 14.64 30.38
N PRO A 347 29.07 14.50 29.80
CA PRO A 347 29.24 14.34 28.37
C PRO A 347 28.98 12.87 27.99
N VAL A 348 27.74 12.54 27.64
CA VAL A 348 27.47 11.29 26.94
C VAL A 348 27.72 11.53 25.46
N ARG A 349 28.88 11.10 24.96
CA ARG A 349 29.13 10.94 23.52
C ARG A 349 28.24 9.81 23.01
N VAL A 350 27.04 10.16 22.55
CA VAL A 350 26.27 9.30 21.66
C VAL A 350 26.91 9.43 20.29
N THR A 351 27.63 8.39 19.85
CA THR A 351 28.07 8.27 18.46
C THR A 351 26.83 8.21 17.57
N LYS A 352 26.69 9.22 16.71
CA LYS A 352 25.75 9.27 15.60
C LYS A 352 25.76 7.95 14.83
N ASN A 353 24.61 7.28 14.75
CA ASN A 353 24.33 6.37 13.64
C ASN A 353 23.64 7.20 12.55
N ASP A 354 24.45 7.80 11.69
CA ASP A 354 23.98 8.50 10.48
C ASP A 354 23.44 7.44 9.50
N GLY A 355 22.12 7.37 9.29
CA GLY A 355 21.49 6.89 8.03
C GLY A 355 21.74 5.48 7.48
N ILE A 356 22.41 4.56 8.20
CA ILE A 356 22.78 3.22 7.70
C ILE A 356 21.78 2.14 8.15
N PHE A 357 21.28 1.35 7.21
CA PHE A 357 20.28 0.30 7.48
C PHE A 357 20.67 -1.03 6.80
N VAL A 358 20.24 -2.16 7.39
CA VAL A 358 20.37 -3.48 6.78
C VAL A 358 19.06 -3.83 6.05
N SER A 359 19.15 -4.12 4.76
CA SER A 359 18.02 -4.48 3.89
C SER A 359 18.16 -5.94 3.41
N LEU A 360 17.14 -6.48 2.74
CA LEU A 360 17.15 -7.82 2.14
C LEU A 360 16.99 -7.73 0.62
N THR A 361 17.90 -8.34 -0.14
CA THR A 361 17.83 -8.44 -1.61
C THR A 361 18.05 -9.89 -2.08
N ALA A 362 17.91 -10.14 -3.38
CA ALA A 362 18.26 -11.42 -4.00
C ALA A 362 19.78 -11.69 -3.86
N CYS A 363 20.17 -12.91 -3.48
CA CYS A 363 21.58 -13.26 -3.28
C CYS A 363 22.47 -13.20 -4.52
N SER A 364 21.86 -13.11 -5.71
CA SER A 364 22.54 -12.88 -6.99
C SER A 364 22.93 -11.42 -7.22
N ASP A 365 22.36 -10.49 -6.47
CA ASP A 365 22.67 -9.06 -6.54
C ASP A 365 24.11 -8.81 -6.08
N ASP A 366 24.85 -8.01 -6.84
CA ASP A 366 26.22 -7.62 -6.46
C ASP A 366 26.24 -6.81 -5.16
N ALA A 367 25.18 -6.05 -4.87
CA ALA A 367 25.02 -5.34 -3.62
C ALA A 367 24.86 -6.26 -2.41
N ALA A 368 24.59 -7.56 -2.59
CA ALA A 368 24.51 -8.55 -1.50
C ALA A 368 25.88 -9.11 -1.06
N LYS A 369 26.91 -8.91 -1.88
CA LYS A 369 28.26 -9.43 -1.67
C LYS A 369 29.08 -8.50 -0.75
N GLY A 370 30.19 -9.02 -0.25
CA GLY A 370 31.19 -8.22 0.48
C GLY A 370 31.08 -8.26 2.01
N TRP A 371 30.32 -9.18 2.57
CA TRP A 371 30.39 -9.52 3.99
C TRP A 371 31.56 -10.45 4.27
N TYR A 372 32.27 -10.22 5.38
CA TYR A 372 33.41 -11.02 5.80
C TYR A 372 33.47 -11.14 7.33
N MET A 373 34.15 -12.17 7.84
CA MET A 373 34.37 -12.31 9.28
C MET A 373 35.57 -11.45 9.70
N PHE A 374 35.39 -10.66 10.77
CA PHE A 374 36.48 -9.87 11.35
C PHE A 374 36.72 -10.31 12.80
N PRO A 375 37.92 -10.80 13.14
CA PRO A 375 38.27 -11.12 14.51
C PRO A 375 38.64 -9.84 15.28
N GLN A 376 37.83 -9.47 16.26
CA GLN A 376 38.17 -8.42 17.23
C GLN A 376 38.53 -9.12 18.54
N ASP A 377 39.65 -8.74 19.16
CA ASP A 377 40.16 -9.34 20.42
C ASP A 377 40.35 -10.87 20.39
N GLY A 378 40.80 -11.40 19.25
CA GLY A 378 41.19 -12.81 19.12
C GLY A 378 40.04 -13.82 19.06
N LYS A 379 38.79 -13.37 18.89
CA LYS A 379 37.62 -14.24 18.66
C LYS A 379 36.92 -13.91 17.32
N PRO A 380 36.65 -14.90 16.44
CA PRO A 380 36.00 -14.71 15.14
C PRO A 380 34.47 -14.53 15.27
N ASP A 381 34.06 -13.57 16.08
CA ASP A 381 32.67 -13.42 16.51
C ASP A 381 31.96 -12.22 15.85
N HIS A 382 32.57 -11.54 14.86
CA HIS A 382 31.91 -10.43 14.16
C HIS A 382 31.89 -10.64 12.64
N ILE A 383 30.80 -10.20 12.02
CA ILE A 383 30.59 -10.19 10.58
C ILE A 383 30.46 -8.74 10.14
N CYS A 384 31.38 -8.31 9.28
CA CYS A 384 31.53 -6.93 8.87
C CYS A 384 31.36 -6.79 7.36
N ARG A 385 31.01 -5.58 6.94
CA ARG A 385 31.00 -5.15 5.55
C ARG A 385 31.55 -3.73 5.44
N ASN A 386 32.43 -3.50 4.46
CA ASN A 386 32.87 -2.16 4.11
C ASN A 386 31.77 -1.48 3.28
N TYR A 387 31.39 -0.26 3.66
CA TYR A 387 30.31 0.46 2.97
C TYR A 387 30.70 1.85 2.47
N GLU A 388 31.71 2.52 3.06
CA GLU A 388 32.19 3.84 2.59
C GLU A 388 33.71 4.03 2.76
N ILE A 389 34.30 4.93 1.95
CA ILE A 389 35.68 5.44 2.09
C ILE A 389 35.59 6.92 2.46
N LEU A 390 35.96 7.26 3.69
CA LEU A 390 36.02 8.65 4.16
C LEU A 390 37.46 8.93 4.63
N ASN A 391 38.11 9.92 4.02
CA ASN A 391 39.50 10.32 4.33
C ASN A 391 40.50 9.13 4.33
N ASP A 392 40.53 8.35 3.25
CA ASP A 392 41.41 7.18 3.05
C ASP A 392 41.26 6.07 4.11
N LYS A 393 40.15 6.04 4.86
CA LYS A 393 39.82 4.96 5.79
C LYS A 393 38.52 4.27 5.36
N ASN A 394 38.56 2.94 5.23
CA ASN A 394 37.37 2.13 5.03
C ASN A 394 36.53 2.15 6.31
N VAL A 395 35.28 2.60 6.21
CA VAL A 395 34.31 2.49 7.30
C VAL A 395 33.58 1.15 7.15
N SER A 396 33.68 0.32 8.18
CA SER A 396 33.08 -1.02 8.23
C SER A 396 31.88 -1.04 9.17
N PHE A 397 30.75 -1.57 8.69
CA PHE A 397 29.59 -1.87 9.51
C PHE A 397 29.70 -3.32 9.97
N CYS A 398 29.70 -3.56 11.29
CA CYS A 398 29.93 -4.86 11.90
C CYS A 398 28.75 -5.30 12.76
N LEU A 399 28.45 -6.59 12.72
CA LEU A 399 27.43 -7.24 13.52
C LEU A 399 28.06 -8.38 14.33
N GLY A 400 27.67 -8.53 15.59
CA GLY A 400 28.14 -9.58 16.49
C GLY A 400 27.41 -10.91 16.27
N LYS A 401 28.15 -12.02 16.24
CA LYS A 401 27.64 -13.38 16.23
C LYS A 401 27.39 -13.82 17.67
N THR A 402 26.15 -14.19 17.99
CA THR A 402 25.83 -14.73 19.33
C THR A 402 25.55 -16.23 19.28
N LYS A 403 26.03 -16.95 20.30
CA LYS A 403 25.73 -18.36 20.57
C LYS A 403 25.33 -18.51 22.04
N ARG A 404 24.06 -18.78 22.33
CA ARG A 404 23.64 -19.22 23.68
C ARG A 404 22.56 -20.32 23.67
N PHE A 405 22.47 -20.95 24.83
CA PHE A 405 22.37 -22.39 25.09
C PHE A 405 20.98 -23.02 24.93
N LEU A 406 21.01 -24.31 24.58
CA LEU A 406 19.96 -25.31 24.79
C LEU A 406 19.31 -25.15 26.17
N ALA A 407 18.00 -24.88 26.19
CA ALA A 407 17.16 -25.24 27.32
C ALA A 407 16.67 -26.68 27.13
N SER A 408 16.78 -27.44 28.20
CA SER A 408 16.46 -28.87 28.35
C SER A 408 15.10 -29.24 27.77
N ASP A 409 15.06 -30.44 27.19
CA ASP A 409 13.89 -31.29 26.93
C ASP A 409 13.04 -30.98 25.68
N VAL A 410 13.46 -31.55 24.54
CA VAL A 410 12.80 -32.68 23.85
C VAL A 410 13.59 -33.04 22.58
N LEU A 411 14.17 -34.25 22.61
CA LEU A 411 14.52 -35.19 21.53
C LEU A 411 15.20 -34.68 20.23
N THR A 412 16.48 -35.05 20.15
CA THR A 412 17.34 -35.30 18.98
C THR A 412 16.62 -35.69 17.68
N MET A 413 16.81 -34.89 16.61
CA MET A 413 17.09 -35.38 15.25
C MET A 413 17.93 -34.35 14.44
N ASP A 414 19.00 -34.88 13.85
CA ASP A 414 19.92 -34.35 12.81
C ASP A 414 20.99 -33.27 13.13
N THR A 415 22.18 -33.74 13.52
CA THR A 415 23.33 -32.96 14.01
C THR A 415 24.44 -32.68 12.97
N LYS A 416 24.15 -32.60 11.67
CA LYS A 416 25.18 -32.21 10.67
C LYS A 416 24.88 -30.98 9.82
N GLU A 417 23.66 -30.47 9.81
CA GLU A 417 23.28 -29.35 8.93
C GLU A 417 23.26 -27.97 9.61
N HIS A 418 23.68 -27.87 10.89
CA HIS A 418 23.47 -26.68 11.74
C HIS A 418 24.76 -26.07 12.32
N GLN A 419 25.95 -26.54 11.93
CA GLN A 419 27.21 -25.94 12.40
C GLN A 419 27.54 -24.60 11.72
N SER A 420 26.93 -24.27 10.57
CA SER A 420 27.17 -23.03 9.81
C SER A 420 26.20 -21.88 10.11
N LYS A 421 25.11 -22.13 10.85
CA LYS A 421 24.04 -21.15 11.10
C LYS A 421 24.16 -20.50 12.48
N PHE A 422 23.83 -19.22 12.58
CA PHE A 422 23.97 -18.44 13.81
C PHE A 422 23.02 -17.24 13.87
N HIS A 423 22.86 -16.70 15.07
CA HIS A 423 22.16 -15.45 15.33
C HIS A 423 23.12 -14.25 15.21
N ILE A 424 22.56 -13.07 14.93
CA ILE A 424 23.31 -11.83 14.70
C ILE A 424 22.74 -10.69 15.55
N SER A 425 23.59 -9.90 16.22
CA SER A 425 23.24 -8.77 17.09
C SER A 425 24.00 -7.47 16.70
N VAL A 426 23.42 -6.30 16.96
CA VAL A 426 24.04 -4.97 16.74
C VAL A 426 24.84 -4.49 17.95
N THR A 427 24.53 -4.97 19.15
CA THR A 427 25.23 -4.60 20.38
C THR A 427 25.76 -5.85 21.07
N ASN A 428 26.91 -5.76 21.75
CA ASN A 428 27.48 -6.83 22.61
C ASN A 428 26.58 -7.17 23.83
N THR A 429 25.32 -6.76 23.81
CA THR A 429 24.28 -7.13 24.78
C THR A 429 23.51 -8.32 24.21
N ASP A 430 23.51 -9.44 24.94
CA ASP A 430 23.09 -10.78 24.49
C ASP A 430 21.59 -10.96 24.13
N ASP A 431 20.77 -9.90 24.15
CA ASP A 431 19.31 -10.04 24.25
C ASP A 431 18.51 -9.72 22.97
N THR A 432 19.14 -9.21 21.91
CA THR A 432 18.44 -8.79 20.67
C THR A 432 19.07 -9.36 19.40
N CYS A 433 18.29 -10.07 18.60
CA CYS A 433 18.74 -10.77 17.40
C CYS A 433 18.04 -10.28 16.13
N LEU A 434 18.82 -10.22 15.04
CA LEU A 434 18.38 -9.84 13.70
C LEU A 434 17.35 -10.82 13.15
N ASP A 435 16.13 -10.33 12.93
CA ASP A 435 15.03 -11.10 12.37
C ASP A 435 14.93 -10.90 10.85
N ALA A 436 14.85 -12.01 10.12
CA ALA A 436 14.64 -12.06 8.68
C ALA A 436 13.16 -12.25 8.29
N SER A 437 12.25 -12.11 9.25
CA SER A 437 10.83 -12.07 8.95
C SER A 437 10.39 -10.69 8.49
N ALA A 438 9.96 -10.62 7.24
CA ALA A 438 8.82 -9.80 6.91
C ALA A 438 7.58 -10.51 7.49
N GLY A 439 7.21 -10.23 8.75
CA GLY A 439 5.91 -10.73 9.22
C GLY A 439 5.62 -10.72 10.72
N ARG A 440 4.88 -9.69 11.15
CA ARG A 440 3.51 -9.77 11.71
C ARG A 440 2.79 -8.43 11.44
N ARG A 441 1.45 -8.42 11.41
CA ARG A 441 0.58 -7.26 11.09
C ARG A 441 1.12 -5.96 11.72
N GLN A 442 1.40 -4.99 10.86
CA GLN A 442 1.84 -3.67 11.26
C GLN A 442 0.94 -2.67 10.56
N THR A 443 0.33 -1.78 11.34
CA THR A 443 -0.11 -0.48 10.81
C THR A 443 1.11 0.20 10.18
N ALA A 444 0.92 1.21 9.31
CA ALA A 444 2.05 1.94 8.71
C ALA A 444 2.99 2.60 9.77
N SER A 445 2.66 2.46 11.05
CA SER A 445 3.53 2.67 12.19
C SER A 445 4.81 1.81 12.31
N GLU A 446 5.02 0.71 11.56
CA GLU A 446 6.20 -0.15 11.83
C GLU A 446 7.04 -0.64 10.61
N ILE A 447 7.02 0.05 9.46
CA ILE A 447 7.81 -0.38 8.30
C ILE A 447 9.25 0.20 8.29
N ARG A 448 10.22 -0.69 8.56
CA ARG A 448 11.68 -0.71 8.24
C ARG A 448 12.69 -0.21 9.27
N LEU A 449 13.00 -1.11 10.19
CA LEU A 449 14.38 -1.50 10.52
C LEU A 449 14.42 -3.04 10.44
N PRO A 450 15.58 -3.68 10.30
CA PRO A 450 15.68 -5.09 10.66
C PRO A 450 15.14 -5.21 12.08
N MET A 451 14.08 -6.01 12.28
CA MET A 451 13.50 -6.14 13.61
C MET A 451 14.51 -6.91 14.45
N PHE A 452 15.26 -6.19 15.27
CA PHE A 452 15.96 -6.79 16.39
C PHE A 452 14.88 -7.21 17.38
N SER A 453 14.59 -8.51 17.40
CA SER A 453 13.64 -9.10 18.33
C SER A 453 14.39 -9.96 19.34
N ALA A 454 13.74 -10.29 20.47
CA ALA A 454 14.37 -11.16 21.47
C ALA A 454 14.86 -12.46 20.80
N CYS A 455 16.09 -12.85 21.09
CA CYS A 455 16.71 -14.02 20.47
C CYS A 455 15.89 -15.30 20.76
N ARG A 456 15.50 -16.03 19.71
CA ARG A 456 14.70 -17.26 19.74
C ARG A 456 15.26 -18.25 18.73
N TRP A 457 15.16 -19.54 19.03
CA TRP A 457 15.56 -20.60 18.10
C TRP A 457 14.52 -20.81 17.00
N HIS A 458 14.47 -19.88 16.04
CA HIS A 458 13.49 -19.86 14.96
C HIS A 458 14.18 -19.55 13.64
N ALA A 459 13.79 -20.24 12.55
CA ALA A 459 14.43 -20.11 11.23
C ALA A 459 14.53 -18.65 10.72
N LYS A 460 13.60 -17.80 11.18
CA LYS A 460 13.55 -16.35 10.92
C LYS A 460 14.77 -15.59 11.46
N GLN A 461 15.42 -16.02 12.54
CA GLN A 461 16.59 -15.35 13.11
C GLN A 461 17.91 -16.09 12.82
N MET A 462 17.87 -17.10 11.96
CA MET A 462 19.04 -17.91 11.62
C MET A 462 19.68 -17.42 10.31
N TRP A 463 20.95 -17.07 10.39
CA TRP A 463 21.73 -16.54 9.27
C TRP A 463 22.95 -17.40 8.98
N GLU A 464 23.39 -17.38 7.73
CA GLU A 464 24.56 -18.12 7.25
C GLU A 464 25.41 -17.23 6.33
N LEU A 465 26.71 -17.13 6.61
CA LEU A 465 27.65 -16.45 5.73
C LEU A 465 28.23 -17.48 4.75
N ASN A 466 27.99 -17.30 3.45
CA ASN A 466 28.51 -18.22 2.44
C ASN A 466 29.93 -17.84 1.97
N ALA A 467 30.58 -18.73 1.22
CA ALA A 467 31.93 -18.52 0.70
C ALA A 467 32.05 -17.35 -0.31
N ASN A 468 30.92 -16.88 -0.86
CA ASN A 468 30.88 -15.76 -1.80
C ASN A 468 30.74 -14.40 -1.09
N GLY A 469 30.77 -14.38 0.25
CA GLY A 469 30.64 -13.16 1.04
C GLY A 469 29.21 -12.63 1.12
N ASN A 470 28.21 -13.50 0.99
CA ASN A 470 26.81 -13.14 1.18
C ASN A 470 26.31 -13.63 2.55
N LEU A 471 25.57 -12.78 3.24
CA LEU A 471 24.91 -13.10 4.50
C LEU A 471 23.45 -13.49 4.25
N VAL A 472 23.16 -14.80 4.28
CA VAL A 472 21.90 -15.41 3.82
C VAL A 472 20.95 -15.68 4.97
N SER A 473 19.67 -15.33 4.81
CA SER A 473 18.61 -15.74 5.73
C SER A 473 18.19 -17.20 5.50
N SER A 474 18.09 -17.98 6.57
CA SER A 474 17.57 -19.35 6.52
C SER A 474 16.05 -19.41 6.27
N TYR A 475 15.31 -18.32 6.47
CA TYR A 475 13.86 -18.26 6.32
C TYR A 475 13.44 -17.75 4.94
N SER A 476 13.91 -16.56 4.54
CA SER A 476 13.52 -15.92 3.28
C SER A 476 14.40 -16.33 2.10
N ARG A 477 15.56 -16.96 2.35
CA ARG A 477 16.62 -17.22 1.35
C ARG A 477 17.15 -15.97 0.65
N LEU A 478 16.81 -14.79 1.16
CA LEU A 478 17.35 -13.50 0.73
C LEU A 478 18.67 -13.21 1.46
N CYS A 479 19.45 -12.30 0.87
CA CYS A 479 20.74 -11.89 1.41
C CYS A 479 20.68 -10.47 1.97
N ALA A 480 21.40 -10.25 3.08
CA ALA A 480 21.49 -8.94 3.71
C ALA A 480 22.33 -7.97 2.87
N THR A 481 21.83 -6.76 2.68
CA THR A 481 22.56 -5.61 2.12
C THR A 481 22.73 -4.54 3.18
N VAL A 482 23.77 -3.71 3.05
CA VAL A 482 23.89 -2.47 3.83
C VAL A 482 23.63 -1.33 2.87
N GLU A 483 22.63 -0.52 3.19
CA GLU A 483 22.32 0.71 2.47
C GLU A 483 22.73 1.87 3.38
N SER A 484 23.67 2.71 2.95
CA SER A 484 23.73 4.08 3.44
C SER A 484 22.70 4.87 2.64
N ARG A 485 21.81 5.58 3.33
CA ARG A 485 21.21 6.73 2.67
C ARG A 485 22.32 7.75 2.53
N ASP A 486 22.77 7.98 1.30
CA ASP A 486 23.21 9.31 0.93
C ASP A 486 22.07 10.25 1.36
N GLU A 487 22.23 10.94 2.48
CA GLU A 487 21.54 12.19 2.72
C GLU A 487 22.12 13.22 1.74
N GLY A 488 21.90 12.98 0.44
CA GLY A 488 22.08 13.94 -0.63
C GLY A 488 20.99 15.00 -0.51
N GLY A 489 21.20 15.93 0.44
CA GLY A 489 20.61 17.27 0.48
C GLY A 489 19.09 17.38 0.32
N THR A 490 18.33 17.11 1.38
CA THR A 490 17.41 18.08 2.06
C THR A 490 16.63 17.33 3.15
N SER A 491 16.99 17.55 4.41
CA SER A 491 16.17 17.14 5.56
C SER A 491 14.75 17.69 5.40
N GLY A 492 13.71 16.85 5.51
CA GLY A 492 12.29 17.25 5.59
C GLY A 492 11.64 17.86 4.34
N GLY A 493 12.35 18.63 3.51
CA GLY A 493 11.79 19.25 2.30
C GLY A 493 11.75 18.29 1.11
N ARG A 494 10.59 18.19 0.44
CA ARG A 494 10.42 17.46 -0.83
C ARG A 494 9.72 18.32 -1.87
N ALA A 495 9.96 18.05 -3.15
CA ALA A 495 9.26 18.72 -4.23
C ALA A 495 8.77 17.72 -5.29
N TRP A 496 7.68 18.05 -5.96
CA TRP A 496 7.17 17.32 -7.13
C TRP A 496 6.99 18.26 -8.31
N ILE A 497 7.17 17.74 -9.51
CA ILE A 497 6.96 18.47 -10.76
C ILE A 497 6.08 17.67 -11.71
N ALA A 498 5.27 18.36 -12.51
CA ALA A 498 4.49 17.79 -13.60
C ALA A 498 4.31 18.80 -14.74
N THR A 499 3.96 18.31 -15.92
CA THR A 499 3.62 19.15 -17.08
C THR A 499 2.11 19.12 -17.31
N GLY A 500 1.51 20.29 -17.52
CA GLY A 500 0.14 20.44 -17.98
C GLY A 500 -0.05 20.04 -19.45
N SER A 501 -1.31 20.04 -19.88
CA SER A 501 -1.69 19.71 -21.25
C SER A 501 -1.38 20.84 -22.23
N GLU A 502 -1.35 22.10 -21.77
CA GLU A 502 -1.13 23.29 -22.62
C GLU A 502 0.30 23.83 -22.51
N GLY A 503 1.16 23.15 -21.75
CA GLY A 503 2.57 23.54 -21.54
C GLY A 503 2.84 24.18 -20.18
N GLU A 504 1.83 24.27 -19.31
CA GLU A 504 2.02 24.75 -17.94
C GLU A 504 2.93 23.79 -17.16
N ILE A 505 3.63 24.33 -16.17
CA ILE A 505 4.48 23.56 -15.28
C ILE A 505 3.86 23.61 -13.89
N TYR A 506 3.60 22.43 -13.30
CA TYR A 506 3.14 22.32 -11.94
C TYR A 506 4.31 21.99 -11.03
N LEU A 507 4.53 22.80 -9.99
CA LEU A 507 5.56 22.61 -8.97
C LEU A 507 4.90 22.57 -7.60
N ALA A 508 5.14 21.52 -6.83
CA ALA A 508 4.64 21.40 -5.46
C ALA A 508 5.81 21.28 -4.48
N PHE A 509 5.80 22.08 -3.44
CA PHE A 509 6.69 21.99 -2.28
C PHE A 509 5.98 21.32 -1.12
N PHE A 510 6.68 20.46 -0.41
CA PHE A 510 6.20 19.74 0.76
C PHE A 510 7.22 19.84 1.88
N ASN A 511 6.76 20.18 3.07
CA ASN A 511 7.59 20.19 4.26
C ASN A 511 7.15 19.05 5.18
N LEU A 512 7.98 18.02 5.30
CA LEU A 512 7.70 16.86 6.14
C LEU A 512 8.12 17.03 7.60
N ASP A 513 8.78 18.14 7.93
CA ASP A 513 9.21 18.45 9.29
C ASP A 513 8.12 19.16 10.10
N SER A 514 8.26 19.10 11.42
CA SER A 514 7.40 19.78 12.40
C SER A 514 7.63 21.30 12.52
N MET A 515 8.58 21.84 11.75
CA MET A 515 8.93 23.27 11.76
C MET A 515 8.84 23.84 10.34
N SER A 516 8.49 25.12 10.24
CA SER A 516 8.43 25.81 8.95
C SER A 516 9.79 25.80 8.23
N ARG A 517 9.73 25.74 6.90
CA ARG A 517 10.90 25.60 6.04
C ARG A 517 10.77 26.52 4.83
N LYS A 518 11.84 27.27 4.55
CA LYS A 518 11.96 28.00 3.28
C LYS A 518 12.42 27.01 2.22
N MET A 519 11.68 26.93 1.12
CA MET A 519 11.96 26.07 -0.02
C MET A 519 12.16 26.93 -1.26
N THR A 520 13.20 26.62 -2.04
CA THR A 520 13.60 27.40 -3.21
C THR A 520 13.96 26.49 -4.36
N VAL A 521 13.50 26.83 -5.57
CA VAL A 521 13.87 26.18 -6.83
C VAL A 521 14.30 27.24 -7.83
N GLN A 522 15.40 26.98 -8.56
CA GLN A 522 15.81 27.84 -9.66
C GLN A 522 14.99 27.52 -10.91
N ILE A 523 14.52 28.56 -11.63
CA ILE A 523 13.77 28.39 -12.89
C ILE A 523 14.59 27.59 -13.91
N SER A 524 15.91 27.78 -13.93
CA SER A 524 16.84 27.03 -14.79
C SER A 524 16.84 25.52 -14.54
N ASP A 525 16.51 25.08 -13.31
CA ASP A 525 16.45 23.65 -12.95
C ASP A 525 15.18 22.97 -13.45
N LEU A 526 14.07 23.72 -13.66
CA LEU A 526 12.84 23.18 -14.23
C LEU A 526 13.10 22.58 -15.63
N GLY A 527 13.97 23.22 -16.40
CA GLY A 527 14.34 22.79 -17.76
C GLY A 527 15.17 21.51 -17.81
N LYS A 528 15.79 21.10 -16.69
CA LYS A 528 16.54 19.84 -16.60
C LYS A 528 15.63 18.62 -16.70
N VAL A 529 14.38 18.76 -16.25
CA VAL A 529 13.41 17.65 -16.16
C VAL A 529 12.38 17.70 -17.29
N LEU A 530 11.97 18.90 -17.69
CA LEU A 530 10.87 19.09 -18.65
C LEU A 530 11.33 19.24 -20.12
N GLY A 531 12.64 19.34 -20.35
CA GLY A 531 13.22 19.61 -21.67
C GLY A 531 13.26 21.12 -21.97
N ARG A 532 14.33 21.57 -22.64
CA ARG A 532 14.65 23.00 -22.82
C ARG A 532 13.59 23.80 -23.59
N ASN A 533 12.78 23.15 -24.42
CA ASN A 533 11.81 23.83 -25.29
C ASN A 533 10.62 24.43 -24.51
N LEU A 534 10.34 23.96 -23.30
CA LEU A 534 9.29 24.50 -22.42
C LEU A 534 9.70 25.80 -21.71
N LEU A 535 10.98 26.19 -21.76
CA LEU A 535 11.49 27.44 -21.19
C LEU A 535 11.81 28.49 -22.26
N GLU A 536 11.28 28.34 -23.48
CA GLU A 536 11.63 29.19 -24.63
C GLU A 536 11.22 30.67 -24.46
N LYS A 537 10.31 31.02 -23.54
CA LYS A 537 9.86 32.40 -23.32
C LYS A 537 10.10 32.84 -21.88
N ASN A 538 11.30 33.34 -21.62
CA ASN A 538 11.55 34.13 -20.41
C ASN A 538 10.92 35.53 -20.56
N PRO A 539 10.29 36.08 -19.49
CA PRO A 539 10.18 35.57 -18.13
C PRO A 539 8.95 34.67 -17.88
N CYS A 540 9.09 33.68 -16.98
CA CYS A 540 7.97 32.86 -16.51
C CYS A 540 7.11 33.62 -15.49
N SER A 541 5.83 33.33 -15.42
CA SER A 541 4.94 33.79 -14.34
C SER A 541 4.36 32.61 -13.57
N TYR A 542 4.00 32.78 -12.30
CA TYR A 542 3.40 31.70 -11.52
C TYR A 542 2.26 32.15 -10.60
N THR A 543 1.32 31.23 -10.40
CA THR A 543 0.16 31.39 -9.52
C THR A 543 0.18 30.31 -8.44
N GLU A 544 -0.01 30.69 -7.18
CA GLU A 544 -0.11 29.75 -6.07
C GLU A 544 -1.55 29.21 -5.97
N VAL A 545 -1.70 27.89 -6.04
CA VAL A 545 -2.96 27.18 -6.30
C VAL A 545 -3.92 27.23 -5.12
N TRP A 546 -3.44 27.34 -3.88
CA TRP A 546 -4.33 27.42 -2.71
C TRP A 546 -4.98 28.80 -2.54
N SER A 547 -4.21 29.87 -2.73
CA SER A 547 -4.65 31.26 -2.54
C SER A 547 -5.11 31.95 -3.82
N GLY A 548 -4.77 31.41 -5.00
CA GLY A 548 -4.99 32.05 -6.29
C GLY A 548 -4.09 33.26 -6.52
N LYS A 549 -3.11 33.52 -5.65
CA LYS A 549 -2.22 34.68 -5.76
C LYS A 549 -1.25 34.49 -6.92
N ASN A 550 -1.30 35.41 -7.88
CA ASN A 550 -0.34 35.50 -8.97
C ASN A 550 0.86 36.36 -8.54
N PHE A 551 2.08 35.86 -8.77
CA PHE A 551 3.33 36.52 -8.38
C PHE A 551 4.04 37.24 -9.53
N GLY A 552 3.44 37.29 -10.72
CA GLY A 552 3.96 38.01 -11.88
C GLY A 552 5.23 37.36 -12.46
N PRO A 553 5.95 38.08 -13.33
CA PRO A 553 7.12 37.55 -14.02
C PRO A 553 8.32 37.41 -13.07
N VAL A 554 8.93 36.22 -13.05
CA VAL A 554 10.11 35.88 -12.26
C VAL A 554 11.19 35.30 -13.18
N LYS A 555 12.44 35.70 -12.93
CA LYS A 555 13.59 35.38 -13.79
C LYS A 555 14.53 34.34 -13.22
N GLU A 556 14.63 34.23 -11.91
CA GLU A 556 15.71 33.47 -11.26
C GLU A 556 15.15 32.29 -10.46
N GLU A 557 14.38 32.54 -9.40
CA GLU A 557 13.95 31.51 -8.45
C GLU A 557 12.49 31.63 -8.00
N ILE A 558 11.88 30.50 -7.68
CA ILE A 558 10.61 30.41 -6.95
C ILE A 558 10.95 30.03 -5.52
N SER A 559 10.57 30.86 -4.56
CA SER A 559 10.81 30.61 -3.14
C SER A 559 9.53 30.82 -2.31
N ALA A 560 9.29 29.92 -1.36
CA ALA A 560 8.18 30.02 -0.43
C ALA A 560 8.53 29.44 0.94
N VAL A 561 7.91 29.98 1.99
CA VAL A 561 7.93 29.36 3.32
C VAL A 561 6.76 28.38 3.39
N VAL A 562 7.07 27.11 3.63
CA VAL A 562 6.10 26.04 3.80
C VAL A 562 6.00 25.71 5.29
N HIS A 563 4.79 25.77 5.84
CA HIS A 563 4.54 25.48 7.25
C HIS A 563 4.79 24.01 7.61
N SER A 564 4.80 23.70 8.90
CA SER A 564 4.94 22.33 9.42
C SER A 564 3.95 21.40 8.73
N HIS A 565 4.43 20.27 8.19
CA HIS A 565 3.60 19.26 7.50
C HIS A 565 2.76 19.82 6.33
N GLY A 566 3.07 21.03 5.86
CA GLY A 566 2.30 21.74 4.86
C GLY A 566 2.78 21.52 3.44
N SER A 567 2.05 22.13 2.50
CA SER A 567 2.42 22.17 1.09
C SER A 567 2.14 23.53 0.46
N MET A 568 2.86 23.83 -0.63
CA MET A 568 2.62 24.96 -1.51
C MET A 568 2.62 24.44 -2.94
N VAL A 569 1.62 24.79 -3.76
CA VAL A 569 1.51 24.30 -5.13
C VAL A 569 1.44 25.48 -6.08
N PHE A 570 2.21 25.44 -7.16
CA PHE A 570 2.36 26.50 -8.14
C PHE A 570 2.01 26.01 -9.54
N GLU A 571 1.21 26.80 -10.26
CA GLU A 571 1.06 26.70 -11.71
C GLU A 571 1.96 27.78 -12.34
N ILE A 572 2.92 27.34 -13.15
CA ILE A 572 3.96 28.17 -13.74
C ILE A 572 3.77 28.18 -15.25
N ILE A 573 3.79 29.36 -15.85
CA ILE A 573 3.67 29.58 -17.29
C ILE A 573 4.94 30.26 -17.77
N CYS A 574 5.67 29.53 -18.62
CA CYS A 574 6.77 29.96 -19.46
C CYS A 574 6.36 29.67 -20.93
#